data_AF-A0A525DEK0-F1
#
_entry.id   AF-A0A525DEK0-F1
#
_cell.length_a   1.000
_cell.length_b   1.000
_cell.length_c   1.000
_cell.angle_alpha   90.00
_cell.angle_beta   90.00
_cell.angle_gamma   90.00
#
_symmetry.space_group_name_H-M   'P 1'
#
loop_
_entity.id
_entity.type
_entity.pdbx_description
1 polymer ?
#
loop_
_entity_poly.entity_id
_entity_poly.type
_entity_poly.pdbx_seq_one_letter_code
_entity_poly.pdbx_strand_id
1 'polypeptide(L)'
;MSLYFSAMVSHFKFRFSLVIMLMAILAGCGNEQPKGAGLPDPVEACELLSKSVVESMIGGTVDEPHRTHNVDEDQKHWMSMCNYYSQEKGISIGITVIPHGRKVNGAEAFALYEAELKENLEGYQMEPVTGVGEYAGWEEGSKQLTIFQGPYMLILTAGSPEIAGNDALDLSKQLAGKVLPNLD
;
A
#
# COMPACT_ATOMS: atom_id res chain seq x y z
N MET A 1 59.58 34.22 24.10
CA MET A 1 59.13 32.92 24.62
C MET A 1 58.59 32.14 23.41
N SER A 2 59.24 31.16 22.75
CA SER A 2 60.10 30.03 23.19
C SER A 2 59.44 29.25 24.35
N LEU A 3 59.05 27.96 24.30
CA LEU A 3 59.53 26.77 23.55
C LEU A 3 58.46 25.63 23.50
N TYR A 4 58.45 24.86 22.39
CA TYR A 4 58.48 23.37 22.21
C TYR A 4 57.48 22.31 22.77
N PHE A 5 57.48 21.18 22.02
CA PHE A 5 57.09 19.76 22.28
C PHE A 5 55.63 19.36 21.95
N SER A 6 55.30 18.27 21.26
CA SER A 6 56.04 17.16 20.64
C SER A 6 55.13 16.40 19.66
N ALA A 7 55.73 15.81 18.62
CA ALA A 7 55.09 14.94 17.65
C ALA A 7 54.99 13.48 18.14
N MET A 8 54.00 12.71 17.64
CA MET A 8 54.17 11.26 17.49
C MET A 8 53.39 10.74 16.28
N VAL A 9 54.17 10.29 15.31
CA VAL A 9 53.80 9.58 14.09
C VAL A 9 53.70 8.08 14.44
N SER A 10 52.70 7.37 13.93
CA SER A 10 52.81 5.92 13.77
C SER A 10 52.18 5.46 12.46
N HIS A 11 53.06 5.06 11.56
CA HIS A 11 52.76 4.39 10.29
C HIS A 11 52.52 2.91 10.54
N PHE A 12 51.41 2.36 10.04
CA PHE A 12 51.29 0.92 9.82
C PHE A 12 50.94 0.66 8.35
N LYS A 13 51.97 0.35 7.57
CA LYS A 13 51.87 -0.12 6.18
C LYS A 13 51.83 -1.64 6.21
N PHE A 14 50.78 -2.26 5.67
CA PHE A 14 50.81 -3.66 5.26
C PHE A 14 50.24 -3.76 3.85
N ARG A 15 51.15 -3.86 2.86
CA ARG A 15 50.88 -4.33 1.50
C ARG A 15 51.48 -5.73 1.43
N PHE A 16 50.79 -6.73 0.89
CA PHE A 16 51.32 -7.68 -0.11
C PHE A 16 50.28 -8.73 -0.53
N SER A 17 50.24 -9.03 -1.83
CA SER A 17 49.57 -10.14 -2.56
C SER A 17 48.04 -10.08 -2.64
N LEU A 18 47.34 -9.84 -3.76
CA LEU A 18 47.52 -10.12 -5.19
C LEU A 18 47.99 -11.56 -5.53
N VAL A 19 47.14 -12.26 -6.30
CA VAL A 19 47.35 -13.52 -7.06
C VAL A 19 46.98 -14.84 -6.36
N ILE A 20 45.67 -15.16 -6.35
CA ILE A 20 45.05 -16.47 -6.72
C ILE A 20 43.61 -16.17 -7.19
N MET A 21 43.41 -15.49 -8.32
CA MET A 21 42.92 -16.06 -9.59
C MET A 21 42.41 -17.52 -9.56
N LEU A 22 41.16 -17.69 -9.99
CA LEU A 22 40.58 -18.89 -10.62
C LEU A 22 40.39 -20.15 -9.76
N MET A 23 39.21 -20.24 -9.14
CA MET A 23 38.32 -21.38 -9.43
C MET A 23 36.89 -20.88 -9.63
N ALA A 24 36.48 -20.90 -10.89
CA ALA A 24 35.23 -21.50 -11.33
C ALA A 24 33.97 -21.04 -10.55
N ILE A 25 33.18 -20.08 -11.06
CA ILE A 25 32.39 -20.27 -12.29
C ILE A 25 31.81 -21.69 -12.33
N LEU A 26 30.95 -21.99 -11.37
CA LEU A 26 29.80 -22.88 -11.54
C LEU A 26 28.61 -22.06 -11.02
N ALA A 27 27.93 -21.34 -11.91
CA ALA A 27 26.72 -21.86 -12.57
C ALA A 27 25.65 -22.18 -11.50
N GLY A 28 24.58 -21.41 -11.31
CA GLY A 28 23.96 -20.45 -12.22
C GLY A 28 23.66 -19.13 -11.54
N CYS A 29 24.19 -18.05 -12.11
CA CYS A 29 23.36 -16.87 -12.27
C CYS A 29 22.22 -17.30 -13.18
N GLY A 30 21.16 -17.86 -12.60
CA GLY A 30 19.88 -17.92 -13.27
C GLY A 30 19.62 -16.49 -13.71
N ASN A 31 19.59 -16.27 -15.03
CA ASN A 31 18.83 -15.17 -15.57
C ASN A 31 17.38 -15.46 -15.19
N GLU A 32 17.02 -15.20 -13.93
CA GLU A 32 15.70 -14.70 -13.62
C GLU A 32 15.67 -13.37 -14.36
N GLN A 33 15.33 -13.43 -15.65
CA GLN A 33 14.73 -12.29 -16.31
C GLN A 33 13.72 -11.77 -15.29
N PRO A 34 13.88 -10.53 -14.77
CA PRO A 34 12.92 -9.99 -13.83
C PRO A 34 11.57 -10.22 -14.48
N LYS A 35 10.74 -11.08 -13.86
CA LYS A 35 9.44 -11.49 -14.41
C LYS A 35 8.80 -10.20 -14.89
N GLY A 36 8.70 -10.03 -16.21
CA GLY A 36 8.50 -8.70 -16.79
C GLY A 36 7.25 -8.11 -16.17
N ALA A 37 7.39 -6.98 -15.46
CA ALA A 37 6.39 -6.32 -14.61
C ALA A 37 4.95 -6.80 -14.89
N GLY A 38 4.61 -7.95 -14.31
CA GLY A 38 3.31 -8.57 -14.50
C GLY A 38 2.26 -7.70 -13.82
N LEU A 39 0.99 -7.88 -14.18
CA LEU A 39 -0.03 -7.43 -13.24
C LEU A 39 0.11 -8.25 -11.96
N PRO A 40 -0.18 -7.64 -10.81
CA PRO A 40 -0.18 -8.40 -9.57
C PRO A 40 -1.18 -9.54 -9.67
N ASP A 41 -0.87 -10.62 -8.97
CA ASP A 41 -1.82 -11.71 -8.78
C ASP A 41 -3.09 -11.15 -8.10
N PRO A 42 -4.29 -11.62 -8.49
CA PRO A 42 -5.54 -11.20 -7.85
C PRO A 42 -5.51 -11.45 -6.35
N VAL A 43 -5.94 -10.45 -5.58
CA VAL A 43 -6.03 -10.51 -4.12
C VAL A 43 -7.50 -10.57 -3.72
N GLU A 44 -7.86 -11.50 -2.83
CA GLU A 44 -9.19 -11.55 -2.24
C GLU A 44 -9.31 -10.57 -1.06
N ALA A 45 -10.13 -9.53 -1.24
CA ALA A 45 -10.30 -8.46 -0.26
C ALA A 45 -10.70 -8.98 1.15
N CYS A 46 -11.56 -10.00 1.24
CA CYS A 46 -11.97 -10.53 2.54
C CYS A 46 -10.89 -11.32 3.27
N GLU A 47 -9.80 -11.71 2.60
CA GLU A 47 -8.64 -12.32 3.24
C GLU A 47 -7.76 -11.27 3.94
N LEU A 48 -7.75 -10.03 3.42
CA LEU A 48 -6.99 -8.93 4.01
C LEU A 48 -7.61 -8.37 5.29
N LEU A 49 -8.92 -8.55 5.46
CA LEU A 49 -9.69 -7.99 6.56
C LEU A 49 -10.70 -8.99 7.11
N SER A 50 -10.39 -9.57 8.27
CA SER A 50 -11.29 -10.50 8.95
C SER A 50 -12.42 -9.79 9.71
N LYS A 51 -13.55 -10.49 9.84
CA LYS A 51 -14.70 -10.06 10.65
C LYS A 51 -14.32 -9.63 12.06
N SER A 52 -13.52 -10.44 12.76
CA SER A 52 -13.11 -10.15 14.14
C SER A 52 -12.28 -8.87 14.28
N VAL A 53 -11.49 -8.52 13.27
CA VAL A 53 -10.75 -7.24 13.26
C VAL A 53 -11.74 -6.09 13.15
N VAL A 54 -12.73 -6.18 12.27
CA VAL A 54 -13.76 -5.16 12.10
C VAL A 54 -14.58 -4.98 13.38
N GLU A 55 -15.04 -6.08 13.99
CA GLU A 55 -15.81 -6.04 15.25
C GLU A 55 -15.00 -5.38 16.38
N SER A 56 -13.71 -5.70 16.48
CA SER A 56 -12.82 -5.08 17.45
C SER A 56 -12.60 -3.59 17.18
N MET A 57 -12.60 -3.15 15.93
CA MET A 57 -12.38 -1.75 15.57
C MET A 57 -13.61 -0.89 15.89
N ILE A 58 -14.80 -1.38 15.59
CA ILE A 58 -16.03 -0.61 15.77
C ILE A 58 -16.68 -0.81 17.16
N GLY A 59 -16.18 -1.77 17.95
CA GLY A 59 -16.72 -2.08 19.28
C GLY A 59 -18.15 -2.61 19.24
N GLY A 60 -18.44 -3.54 18.32
CA GLY A 60 -19.77 -4.11 18.11
C GLY A 60 -19.75 -5.25 17.10
N THR A 61 -20.88 -5.93 16.94
CA THR A 61 -21.01 -7.01 15.94
C THR A 61 -21.25 -6.45 14.53
N VAL A 62 -20.78 -7.18 13.53
CA VAL A 62 -21.08 -6.93 12.12
C VAL A 62 -21.77 -8.14 11.49
N ASP A 63 -22.50 -7.89 10.41
CA ASP A 63 -23.05 -8.92 9.56
C ASP A 63 -21.95 -9.71 8.82
N GLU A 64 -22.33 -10.82 8.17
CA GLU A 64 -21.42 -11.49 7.25
C GLU A 64 -21.05 -10.56 6.09
N PRO A 65 -19.77 -10.54 5.66
CA PRO A 65 -19.33 -9.58 4.66
C PRO A 65 -20.00 -9.85 3.32
N HIS A 66 -20.43 -8.77 2.66
CA HIS A 66 -20.73 -8.82 1.25
C HIS A 66 -19.42 -8.87 0.46
N ARG A 67 -19.28 -9.90 -0.38
CA ARG A 67 -18.06 -10.21 -1.13
C ARG A 67 -18.30 -10.07 -2.62
N THR A 68 -17.35 -9.43 -3.29
CA THR A 68 -17.24 -9.45 -4.76
C THR A 68 -15.81 -9.82 -5.10
N HIS A 69 -15.61 -10.77 -6.00
CA HIS A 69 -14.30 -11.11 -6.54
C HIS A 69 -14.47 -11.45 -8.01
N ASN A 70 -14.13 -10.49 -8.86
CA ASN A 70 -14.25 -10.59 -10.31
C ASN A 70 -12.85 -10.63 -10.89
N VAL A 71 -12.54 -11.69 -11.63
CA VAL A 71 -11.25 -11.87 -12.32
C VAL A 71 -11.54 -12.22 -13.77
N ASP A 72 -11.05 -11.41 -14.70
CA ASP A 72 -11.15 -11.71 -16.13
C ASP A 72 -10.32 -12.95 -16.49
N GLU A 73 -10.66 -13.60 -17.61
CA GLU A 73 -9.95 -14.81 -18.09
C GLU A 73 -8.44 -14.59 -18.29
N ASP A 74 -8.03 -13.39 -18.67
CA ASP A 74 -6.62 -13.02 -18.88
C ASP A 74 -5.95 -12.46 -17.63
N GLN A 75 -6.69 -12.40 -16.51
CA GLN A 75 -6.32 -11.83 -15.21
C GLN A 75 -5.81 -10.39 -15.29
N LYS A 76 -6.06 -9.68 -16.41
CA LYS A 76 -5.57 -8.31 -16.58
C LYS A 76 -6.46 -7.27 -15.93
N HIS A 77 -7.74 -7.59 -15.78
CA HIS A 77 -8.65 -6.78 -15.00
C HIS A 77 -9.25 -7.69 -13.94
N TRP A 78 -9.11 -7.26 -12.71
CA TRP A 78 -9.75 -7.89 -11.60
C TRP A 78 -10.09 -6.84 -10.55
N MET A 79 -11.12 -7.14 -9.77
CA MET A 79 -11.55 -6.32 -8.66
C MET A 79 -12.04 -7.24 -7.56
N SER A 80 -11.57 -6.98 -6.35
CA SER A 80 -12.09 -7.64 -5.15
C SER A 80 -12.60 -6.62 -4.15
N MET A 81 -13.75 -6.90 -3.55
CA MET A 81 -14.39 -6.04 -2.57
C MET A 81 -14.88 -6.88 -1.39
N CYS A 82 -14.71 -6.35 -0.18
CA CYS A 82 -15.23 -6.91 1.05
C CYS A 82 -15.88 -5.81 1.88
N ASN A 83 -17.18 -5.89 2.12
CA ASN A 83 -17.93 -4.90 2.88
C ASN A 83 -18.63 -5.54 4.08
N TYR A 84 -18.40 -4.97 5.26
CA TYR A 84 -19.06 -5.29 6.51
C TYR A 84 -20.02 -4.17 6.88
N TYR A 85 -21.14 -4.54 7.49
CA TYR A 85 -22.10 -3.58 8.02
C TYR A 85 -22.44 -3.92 9.47
N SER A 86 -22.51 -2.91 10.33
CA SER A 86 -23.05 -3.04 11.68
C SER A 86 -24.40 -2.36 11.73
N GLN A 87 -25.48 -3.14 11.82
CA GLN A 87 -26.82 -2.59 12.01
C GLN A 87 -26.94 -1.82 13.33
N GLU A 88 -26.30 -2.30 14.39
CA GLU A 88 -26.31 -1.66 15.72
C GLU A 88 -25.67 -0.27 15.69
N LYS A 89 -24.53 -0.13 15.01
CA LYS A 89 -23.78 1.13 14.94
C LYS A 89 -24.15 2.01 13.74
N GLY A 90 -24.83 1.45 12.75
CA GLY A 90 -25.08 2.11 11.46
C GLY A 90 -23.80 2.35 10.63
N ILE A 91 -22.73 1.60 10.88
CA ILE A 91 -21.40 1.80 10.26
C ILE A 91 -21.17 0.77 9.15
N SER A 92 -20.65 1.24 8.02
CA SER A 92 -20.11 0.40 6.95
C SER A 92 -18.58 0.45 6.96
N ILE A 93 -17.94 -0.71 6.86
CA ILE A 93 -16.49 -0.88 6.74
C ILE A 93 -16.21 -1.69 5.49
N GLY A 94 -15.56 -1.08 4.52
CA GLY A 94 -15.36 -1.65 3.19
C GLY A 94 -13.92 -1.52 2.71
N ILE A 95 -13.47 -2.53 1.98
CA ILE A 95 -12.23 -2.46 1.20
C ILE A 95 -12.51 -2.91 -0.23
N THR A 96 -11.98 -2.17 -1.19
CA THR A 96 -11.90 -2.57 -2.60
C THR A 96 -10.44 -2.57 -3.00
N VAL A 97 -10.00 -3.63 -3.70
CA VAL A 97 -8.65 -3.79 -4.21
C VAL A 97 -8.71 -3.96 -5.72
N ILE A 98 -7.99 -3.12 -6.45
CA ILE A 98 -7.80 -3.20 -7.91
C ILE A 98 -6.35 -2.95 -8.29
N PRO A 99 -5.84 -3.50 -9.40
CA PRO A 99 -4.52 -3.17 -9.90
C PRO A 99 -4.51 -1.77 -10.54
N HIS A 100 -3.50 -0.94 -10.27
CA HIS A 100 -3.37 0.40 -10.92
C HIS A 100 -2.44 0.41 -12.15
N GLY A 101 -1.79 -0.71 -12.45
CA GLY A 101 -1.13 -0.94 -13.75
C GLY A 101 0.36 -1.25 -13.68
N ARG A 102 0.92 -1.63 -14.84
CA ARG A 102 2.24 -2.28 -14.97
C ARG A 102 3.42 -1.33 -15.09
N LYS A 103 3.18 -0.04 -15.36
CA LYS A 103 4.20 0.89 -15.90
C LYS A 103 4.30 2.21 -15.17
N VAL A 104 3.44 2.43 -14.19
CA VAL A 104 3.38 3.67 -13.41
C VAL A 104 3.64 3.32 -11.96
N ASN A 105 4.40 4.18 -11.27
CA ASN A 105 4.56 4.05 -9.83
C ASN A 105 3.31 4.59 -9.10
N GLY A 106 3.21 4.38 -7.79
CA GLY A 106 2.05 4.85 -7.01
C GLY A 106 1.78 6.36 -7.13
N ALA A 107 2.81 7.18 -7.32
CA ALA A 107 2.68 8.63 -7.47
C ALA A 107 1.97 9.01 -8.77
N GLU A 108 2.41 8.39 -9.87
CA GLU A 108 1.86 8.60 -11.19
C GLU A 108 0.45 7.99 -11.29
N ALA A 109 0.24 6.80 -10.72
CA ALA A 109 -1.08 6.20 -10.61
C ALA A 109 -2.07 7.08 -9.84
N PHE A 110 -1.65 7.66 -8.71
CA PHE A 110 -2.44 8.62 -7.94
C PHE A 110 -2.82 9.85 -8.77
N ALA A 111 -1.86 10.45 -9.47
CA ALA A 111 -2.10 11.62 -10.31
C ALA A 111 -3.05 11.32 -11.48
N LEU A 112 -2.90 10.16 -12.12
CA LEU A 112 -3.78 9.72 -13.21
C LEU A 112 -5.21 9.49 -12.70
N TYR A 113 -5.37 8.81 -11.56
CA TYR A 113 -6.67 8.56 -10.94
C TYR A 113 -7.37 9.86 -10.55
N GLU A 114 -6.65 10.79 -9.91
CA GLU A 114 -7.22 12.09 -9.53
C GLU A 114 -7.62 12.91 -10.78
N ALA A 115 -6.83 12.86 -11.86
CA ALA A 115 -7.15 13.53 -13.11
C ALA A 115 -8.42 12.94 -13.76
N GLU A 116 -8.55 11.61 -13.79
CA GLU A 116 -9.74 10.91 -14.30
C GLU A 116 -10.99 11.31 -13.51
N LEU A 117 -10.91 11.36 -12.17
CA LEU A 117 -12.05 11.77 -11.36
C LEU A 117 -12.43 13.24 -11.57
N LYS A 118 -11.45 14.15 -11.70
CA LYS A 118 -11.71 15.56 -12.02
C LYS A 118 -12.35 15.76 -13.39
N GLU A 119 -12.05 14.89 -14.37
CA GLU A 119 -12.67 14.93 -15.70
C GLU A 119 -14.14 14.49 -15.64
N ASN A 120 -14.47 13.52 -14.79
CA ASN A 120 -15.80 12.89 -14.75
C ASN A 120 -16.74 13.45 -13.66
N LEU A 121 -16.20 14.12 -12.64
CA LEU A 121 -16.94 14.60 -11.48
C LEU A 121 -16.67 16.10 -11.25
N GLU A 122 -17.71 16.91 -11.42
CA GLU A 122 -17.62 18.36 -11.20
C GLU A 122 -17.34 18.68 -9.72
N GLY A 123 -16.36 19.54 -9.46
CA GLY A 123 -15.99 19.95 -8.10
C GLY A 123 -15.24 18.88 -7.31
N TYR A 124 -14.82 17.78 -7.95
CA TYR A 124 -14.07 16.72 -7.30
C TYR A 124 -12.73 17.22 -6.76
N GLN A 125 -12.47 16.91 -5.48
CA GLN A 125 -11.22 17.21 -4.81
C GLN A 125 -10.82 16.04 -3.93
N MET A 126 -9.58 15.59 -4.09
CA MET A 126 -8.95 14.61 -3.21
C MET A 126 -7.88 15.31 -2.38
N GLU A 127 -7.95 15.16 -1.06
CA GLU A 127 -6.97 15.73 -0.13
C GLU A 127 -5.83 14.74 0.11
N PRO A 128 -4.56 15.10 -0.14
CA PRO A 128 -3.46 14.19 0.11
C PRO A 128 -3.37 13.74 1.57
N VAL A 129 -3.20 12.44 1.80
CA VAL A 129 -3.05 11.84 3.13
C VAL A 129 -1.64 11.30 3.29
N THR A 130 -0.95 11.70 4.37
CA THR A 130 0.41 11.24 4.68
C THR A 130 0.40 10.11 5.70
N GLY A 131 1.45 9.28 5.69
CA GLY A 131 1.65 8.19 6.65
C GLY A 131 0.82 6.93 6.39
N VAL A 132 0.17 6.83 5.22
CA VAL A 132 -0.58 5.65 4.79
C VAL A 132 -0.19 5.28 3.36
N GLY A 133 0.23 4.03 3.16
CA GLY A 133 0.72 3.54 1.87
C GLY A 133 1.92 4.33 1.34
N GLU A 134 2.17 4.22 0.04
CA GLU A 134 3.15 5.05 -0.65
C GLU A 134 2.55 6.41 -1.01
N TYR A 135 1.31 6.41 -1.50
CA TYR A 135 0.50 7.58 -1.81
C TYR A 135 -0.92 7.33 -1.36
N ALA A 136 -1.57 8.34 -0.80
CA ALA A 136 -2.97 8.23 -0.40
C ALA A 136 -3.68 9.57 -0.53
N GLY A 137 -5.00 9.51 -0.71
CA GLY A 137 -5.84 10.68 -0.73
C GLY A 137 -7.23 10.40 -0.18
N TRP A 138 -7.79 11.42 0.45
CA TRP A 138 -9.08 11.42 1.10
C TRP A 138 -10.09 12.17 0.24
N GLU A 139 -11.25 11.57 0.05
CA GLU A 139 -12.39 12.19 -0.60
C GLU A 139 -13.51 12.33 0.43
N GLU A 140 -13.78 13.57 0.84
CA GLU A 140 -14.68 13.89 1.95
C GLU A 140 -16.15 13.57 1.64
N GLY A 141 -16.59 13.75 0.39
CA GLY A 141 -18.00 13.60 0.00
C GLY A 141 -18.51 12.16 0.13
N SER A 142 -17.71 11.18 -0.27
CA SER A 142 -17.99 9.75 -0.15
C SER A 142 -17.32 9.09 1.05
N LYS A 143 -16.49 9.84 1.80
CA LYS A 143 -15.73 9.37 2.96
C LYS A 143 -14.83 8.17 2.61
N GLN A 144 -14.08 8.32 1.52
CA GLN A 144 -13.22 7.27 0.98
C GLN A 144 -11.74 7.64 1.09
N LEU A 145 -10.95 6.72 1.61
CA LEU A 145 -9.49 6.78 1.60
C LEU A 145 -8.96 5.89 0.47
N THR A 146 -8.41 6.52 -0.57
CA THR A 146 -7.75 5.81 -1.67
C THR A 146 -6.25 5.72 -1.38
N ILE A 147 -5.67 4.53 -1.49
CA ILE A 147 -4.26 4.23 -1.19
C ILE A 147 -3.64 3.53 -2.39
N PHE A 148 -2.44 3.95 -2.76
CA PHE A 148 -1.61 3.30 -3.77
C PHE A 148 -0.42 2.67 -3.04
N GLN A 149 -0.29 1.34 -3.16
CA GLN A 149 0.74 0.55 -2.49
C GLN A 149 1.26 -0.52 -3.46
N GLY A 150 2.54 -0.46 -3.82
CA GLY A 150 3.10 -1.36 -4.83
C GLY A 150 2.28 -1.28 -6.14
N PRO A 151 1.79 -2.41 -6.69
CA PRO A 151 0.97 -2.44 -7.90
C PRO A 151 -0.55 -2.32 -7.65
N TYR A 152 -0.96 -2.11 -6.39
CA TYR A 152 -2.37 -2.12 -5.98
C TYR A 152 -2.88 -0.72 -5.65
N MET A 153 -4.13 -0.45 -6.05
CA MET A 153 -4.96 0.63 -5.52
C MET A 153 -6.00 0.03 -4.59
N LEU A 154 -6.08 0.57 -3.38
CA LEU A 154 -7.05 0.21 -2.36
C LEU A 154 -7.98 1.38 -2.14
N ILE A 155 -9.29 1.13 -2.16
CA ILE A 155 -10.30 2.10 -1.76
C ILE A 155 -10.89 1.60 -0.46
N LEU A 156 -10.63 2.32 0.62
CA LEU A 156 -11.11 2.00 1.96
C LEU A 156 -12.25 2.95 2.33
N THR A 157 -13.34 2.38 2.82
CA THR A 157 -14.47 3.13 3.34
C THR A 157 -14.68 2.75 4.79
N ALA A 158 -14.72 3.72 5.69
CA ALA A 158 -15.12 3.48 7.06
C ALA A 158 -16.01 4.62 7.55
N GLY A 159 -17.32 4.41 7.51
CA GLY A 159 -18.23 5.51 7.82
C GLY A 159 -19.69 5.15 7.94
N SER A 160 -20.43 6.12 8.44
CA SER A 160 -21.90 6.16 8.45
C SER A 160 -22.34 7.56 8.01
N PRO A 161 -23.63 7.77 7.72
CA PRO A 161 -24.16 9.12 7.50
C PRO A 161 -23.92 10.07 8.69
N GLU A 162 -23.77 9.52 9.91
CA GLU A 162 -23.67 10.28 11.16
C GLU A 162 -22.23 10.52 11.63
N ILE A 163 -21.26 9.73 11.16
CA ILE A 163 -19.84 9.90 11.50
C ILE A 163 -19.29 11.16 10.82
N ALA A 164 -18.59 12.03 11.57
CA ALA A 164 -17.93 13.20 11.00
C ALA A 164 -16.78 12.80 10.06
N GLY A 165 -16.46 13.63 9.05
CA GLY A 165 -15.41 13.34 8.06
C GLY A 165 -14.06 12.98 8.68
N ASN A 166 -13.60 13.76 9.67
CA ASN A 166 -12.35 13.49 10.37
C ASN A 166 -12.35 12.14 11.11
N ASP A 167 -13.47 11.78 11.76
CA ASP A 167 -13.60 10.51 12.46
C ASP A 167 -13.62 9.33 11.47
N ALA A 168 -14.25 9.51 10.30
CA ALA A 168 -14.25 8.54 9.22
C ALA A 168 -12.86 8.35 8.61
N LEU A 169 -12.11 9.45 8.41
CA LEU A 169 -10.73 9.41 7.94
C LEU A 169 -9.83 8.69 8.96
N ASP A 170 -9.93 9.01 10.25
CA ASP A 170 -9.14 8.35 11.29
C ASP A 170 -9.46 6.86 11.40
N LEU A 171 -10.72 6.47 11.26
CA LEU A 171 -11.11 5.06 11.21
C LEU A 171 -10.59 4.36 9.94
N SER A 172 -10.60 5.04 8.79
CA SER A 172 -10.05 4.54 7.53
C SER A 172 -8.53 4.36 7.59
N LYS A 173 -7.82 5.26 8.27
CA LYS A 173 -6.37 5.12 8.53
C LYS A 173 -6.06 3.93 9.44
N GLN A 174 -6.87 3.72 10.49
CA GLN A 174 -6.75 2.53 11.34
C GLN A 174 -6.99 1.25 10.54
N LEU A 175 -7.98 1.26 9.65
CA LEU A 175 -8.27 0.16 8.73
C LEU A 175 -7.07 -0.13 7.82
N ALA A 176 -6.50 0.91 7.22
CA ALA A 176 -5.29 0.79 6.39
C ALA A 176 -4.14 0.13 7.16
N GLY A 177 -3.93 0.52 8.43
CA GLY A 177 -2.92 -0.09 9.31
C GLY A 177 -3.15 -1.57 9.61
N LYS A 178 -4.36 -2.10 9.39
CA LYS A 178 -4.67 -3.53 9.50
C LYS A 178 -4.54 -4.27 8.17
N VAL A 179 -4.87 -3.60 7.06
CA VAL A 179 -4.93 -4.19 5.72
C VAL A 179 -3.56 -4.23 5.05
N LEU A 180 -2.82 -3.12 5.06
CA LEU A 180 -1.56 -2.99 4.32
C LEU A 180 -0.49 -4.04 4.69
N PRO A 181 -0.33 -4.47 5.96
CA PRO A 181 0.62 -5.53 6.29
C PRO A 181 0.29 -6.91 5.71
N ASN A 182 -0.92 -7.13 5.21
CA ASN A 182 -1.37 -8.39 4.61
C ASN A 182 -1.37 -8.35 3.07
N LEU A 183 -0.96 -7.23 2.48
CA LEU A 183 -0.91 -7.00 1.05
C LEU A 183 0.52 -7.26 0.55
N ASP A 184 0.89 -8.53 0.45
CA ASP A 184 2.20 -8.97 -0.07
C ASP A 184 2.27 -8.87 -1.61
#